data_AF-A0A1E9TAP1-F1
#
_entry.id   AF-A0A1E9TAP1-F1
#
_cell.length_a   1.000
_cell.length_b   1.000
_cell.length_c   1.000
_cell.angle_alpha   90.00
_cell.angle_beta   90.00
_cell.angle_gamma   90.00
#
_symmetry.space_group_name_H-M   'P 1'
#
loop_
_entity.id
_entity.type
_entity.pdbx_description
1 polymer ?
#
loop_
_entity_poly.entity_id
_entity_poly.type
_entity_poly.pdbx_seq_one_letter_code
_entity_poly.pdbx_strand_id
1 'polypeptide(L)'
;MPESIKSESTMSETYRHFTRLFLYPHERIAVGAPAADAMTRYDELAKLGRAEGFVPFFLNLNDTVLESMVIAVSLEHDIIDDVETLTPEQVSAYTRAVLQRYRTARGAASAEEYGSVTIAQQLRRVVGDGEDTSEDDPDDFNLNELVDEFMSSDFLPDEESEADAPTLSALLRYELADEEDQGEMLLLQIPTDDPADIPAYLPFGGWNDCPNAETQLAFTHYWREKYGAIPAALDGADCLEFLVERPVTDPIEAKNLAVEQFAFCSDLPFQVFEDVEQLTEFIHQSRQWYFWWD
;
A
#
# COMPACT_ATOMS: atom_id res chain seq x y z
N MET A 1 37.12 -33.61 -2.28
CA MET A 1 35.92 -32.86 -2.67
C MET A 1 34.73 -33.56 -2.07
N PRO A 2 34.06 -32.97 -1.06
CA PRO A 2 32.71 -33.36 -0.73
C PRO A 2 31.73 -32.48 -1.51
N GLU A 3 30.70 -33.14 -2.03
CA GLU A 3 29.58 -32.55 -2.75
C GLU A 3 28.91 -31.47 -1.90
N SER A 4 28.71 -30.30 -2.53
CA SER A 4 27.86 -29.24 -2.03
C SER A 4 26.44 -29.79 -1.96
N ILE A 5 26.02 -30.13 -0.75
CA ILE A 5 24.62 -30.30 -0.40
C ILE A 5 24.00 -28.92 -0.63
N LYS A 6 23.19 -28.79 -1.69
CA LYS A 6 22.30 -27.63 -1.85
C LYS A 6 21.52 -27.51 -0.54
N SER A 7 21.80 -26.44 0.20
CA SER A 7 21.05 -26.04 1.37
C SER A 7 19.58 -26.00 0.98
N GLU A 8 18.76 -26.91 1.52
CA GLU A 8 17.33 -26.66 1.62
C GLU A 8 17.20 -25.31 2.34
N SER A 9 16.67 -24.29 1.64
CA SER A 9 16.41 -22.96 2.20
C SER A 9 15.74 -23.12 3.56
N THR A 10 16.52 -22.96 4.63
CA THR A 10 16.02 -22.94 5.99
C THR A 10 15.07 -21.76 6.10
N MET A 11 13.78 -22.04 6.28
CA MET A 11 12.76 -21.00 6.46
C MET A 11 13.19 -20.03 7.57
N SER A 12 13.05 -18.72 7.35
CA SER A 12 13.32 -17.74 8.39
C SER A 12 12.37 -17.91 9.57
N GLU A 13 12.75 -17.38 10.73
CA GLU A 13 11.86 -17.32 11.89
C GLU A 13 10.65 -16.42 11.61
N THR A 14 10.88 -15.28 10.95
CA THR A 14 9.88 -14.34 10.45
C THR A 14 8.80 -15.03 9.62
N TYR A 15 9.20 -15.83 8.63
CA TYR A 15 8.27 -16.59 7.79
C TYR A 15 7.46 -17.60 8.60
N ARG A 16 8.08 -18.31 9.54
CA ARG A 16 7.37 -19.27 10.41
C ARG A 16 6.31 -18.57 11.26
N HIS A 17 6.64 -17.40 11.80
CA HIS A 17 5.70 -16.60 12.58
C HIS A 17 4.57 -16.05 11.74
N PHE A 18 4.88 -15.44 10.59
CA PHE A 18 3.87 -14.95 9.67
C PHE A 18 2.90 -16.05 9.25
N THR A 19 3.40 -17.19 8.76
CA THR A 19 2.55 -18.30 8.28
C THR A 19 1.81 -19.05 9.37
N ARG A 20 2.25 -18.93 10.64
CA ARG A 20 1.48 -19.40 11.80
C ARG A 20 0.28 -18.51 12.08
N LEU A 21 0.39 -17.20 11.87
CA LEU A 21 -0.63 -16.20 12.21
C LEU A 21 -1.58 -15.88 11.06
N PHE A 22 -1.02 -15.60 9.89
CA PHE A 22 -1.71 -15.25 8.65
C PHE A 22 -1.85 -16.49 7.78
N LEU A 23 -2.96 -17.23 7.97
CA LEU A 23 -3.23 -18.51 7.32
C LEU A 23 -3.67 -18.37 5.84
N TYR A 24 -3.03 -17.48 5.10
CA TYR A 24 -3.32 -17.23 3.69
C TYR A 24 -2.54 -18.23 2.82
N PRO A 25 -3.18 -18.95 1.88
CA PRO A 25 -2.44 -19.73 0.88
C PRO A 25 -1.48 -18.82 0.11
N HIS A 26 -0.27 -19.29 -0.18
CA HIS A 26 0.73 -18.48 -0.84
C HIS A 26 1.78 -19.29 -1.58
N GLU A 27 2.45 -18.62 -2.51
CA GLU A 27 3.65 -19.09 -3.20
C GLU A 27 4.84 -18.24 -2.77
N ARG A 28 6.02 -18.86 -2.62
CA ARG A 28 7.27 -18.12 -2.42
C ARG A 28 7.90 -17.84 -3.77
N ILE A 29 8.23 -16.58 -4.03
CA ILE A 29 8.99 -16.19 -5.23
C ILE A 29 10.47 -16.41 -4.93
N ALA A 30 11.18 -17.09 -5.84
CA ALA A 30 12.60 -17.33 -5.67
C ALA A 30 13.39 -16.03 -5.88
N VAL A 31 14.47 -15.85 -5.11
CA VAL A 31 15.42 -14.75 -5.34
C VAL A 31 15.96 -14.79 -6.77
N GLY A 32 16.01 -13.63 -7.42
CA GLY A 32 16.42 -13.50 -8.82
C GLY A 32 15.43 -14.08 -9.84
N ALA A 33 14.22 -14.46 -9.42
CA ALA A 33 13.15 -14.78 -10.36
C ALA A 33 12.77 -13.50 -11.14
N PRO A 34 12.57 -13.58 -12.47
CA PRO A 34 12.18 -12.41 -13.26
C PRO A 34 10.85 -11.81 -12.77
N ALA A 35 10.81 -10.50 -12.59
CA ALA A 35 9.61 -9.77 -12.20
C ALA A 35 8.44 -10.02 -13.18
N ALA A 36 8.75 -10.17 -14.47
CA ALA A 36 7.77 -10.50 -15.50
C ALA A 36 7.10 -11.87 -15.30
N ASP A 37 7.86 -12.87 -14.80
CA ASP A 37 7.30 -14.20 -14.50
C ASP A 37 6.39 -14.13 -13.28
N ALA A 38 6.79 -13.38 -12.25
CA ALA A 38 5.95 -13.13 -11.07
C ALA A 38 4.66 -12.37 -11.44
N MET A 39 4.73 -11.33 -12.27
CA MET A 39 3.56 -10.62 -12.76
C MET A 39 2.63 -11.52 -13.60
N THR A 40 3.19 -12.39 -14.44
CA THR A 40 2.40 -13.40 -15.17
C THR A 40 1.64 -14.30 -14.19
N ARG A 41 2.29 -14.74 -13.11
CA ARG A 41 1.67 -15.57 -12.08
C ARG A 41 0.57 -14.83 -11.31
N TYR A 42 0.80 -13.55 -10.99
CA TYR A 42 -0.21 -12.68 -10.40
C TYR A 42 -1.48 -12.62 -11.28
N ASP A 43 -1.33 -12.41 -12.59
CA ASP A 43 -2.47 -12.34 -13.53
C ASP A 43 -3.27 -13.65 -13.61
N GLU A 44 -2.60 -14.80 -13.52
CA GLU A 44 -3.24 -16.11 -13.45
C GLU A 44 -4.07 -16.26 -12.16
N LEU A 45 -3.48 -15.91 -11.02
CA LEU A 45 -4.16 -15.96 -9.73
C LEU A 45 -5.28 -14.92 -9.63
N ALA A 46 -5.15 -13.74 -10.24
CA ALA A 46 -6.19 -12.73 -10.28
C ALA A 46 -7.42 -13.22 -11.07
N LYS A 47 -7.21 -14.00 -12.13
CA LYS A 47 -8.31 -14.65 -12.87
C LYS A 47 -8.97 -15.76 -12.05
N LEU A 48 -8.18 -16.56 -11.34
CA LEU A 48 -8.66 -17.66 -10.50
C LEU A 48 -9.43 -17.14 -9.28
N GLY A 49 -8.87 -16.13 -8.60
CA GLY A 49 -9.40 -15.54 -7.37
C GLY A 49 -10.79 -14.94 -7.54
N ARG A 50 -11.12 -14.40 -8.73
CA ARG A 50 -12.49 -13.96 -9.07
C ARG A 50 -13.54 -15.09 -9.02
N ALA A 51 -13.13 -16.34 -9.19
CA ALA A 51 -14.01 -17.49 -9.13
C ALA A 51 -13.97 -18.21 -7.77
N GLU A 52 -12.82 -18.15 -7.07
CA GLU A 52 -12.57 -18.91 -5.83
C GLU A 52 -12.69 -18.07 -4.55
N GLY A 53 -12.76 -16.74 -4.68
CA GLY A 53 -12.98 -15.80 -3.59
C GLY A 53 -11.73 -15.38 -2.85
N PHE A 54 -10.70 -14.98 -3.61
CA PHE A 54 -9.48 -14.40 -3.07
C PHE A 54 -8.89 -13.33 -4.00
N VAL A 55 -8.00 -12.50 -3.48
CA VAL A 55 -7.22 -11.51 -4.24
C VAL A 55 -5.73 -11.81 -4.09
N PRO A 56 -4.96 -11.93 -5.20
CA PRO A 56 -3.52 -12.08 -5.12
C PRO A 56 -2.85 -10.79 -4.62
N PHE A 57 -1.82 -10.92 -3.79
CA PHE A 57 -1.06 -9.79 -3.26
C PHE A 57 0.39 -10.18 -3.01
N PHE A 58 1.34 -9.34 -3.43
CA PHE A 58 2.75 -9.55 -3.13
C PHE A 58 3.12 -8.96 -1.77
N LEU A 59 3.86 -9.71 -0.96
CA LEU A 59 4.40 -9.23 0.31
C LEU A 59 5.89 -9.57 0.35
N ASN A 60 6.77 -8.56 0.38
CA ASN A 60 8.17 -8.78 0.74
C ASN A 60 8.29 -8.80 2.27
N LEU A 61 8.21 -10.00 2.84
CA LEU A 61 8.15 -10.20 4.28
C LEU A 61 9.52 -10.01 4.92
N ASN A 62 9.60 -9.12 5.92
CA ASN A 62 10.75 -8.97 6.82
C ASN A 62 10.26 -8.79 8.27
N ASP A 63 11.19 -8.65 9.21
CA ASP A 63 10.85 -8.50 10.63
C ASP A 63 10.02 -7.24 10.91
N THR A 64 10.34 -6.13 10.24
CA THR A 64 9.69 -4.84 10.44
C THR A 64 8.21 -4.87 10.05
N VAL A 65 7.86 -5.43 8.90
CA VAL A 65 6.46 -5.51 8.48
C VAL A 65 5.66 -6.49 9.34
N LEU A 66 6.28 -7.61 9.75
CA LEU A 66 5.65 -8.54 10.68
C LEU A 66 5.40 -7.90 12.04
N GLU A 67 6.37 -7.15 12.57
CA GLU A 67 6.24 -6.41 13.83
C GLU A 67 5.11 -5.38 13.74
N SER A 68 5.03 -4.60 12.65
CA SER A 68 3.93 -3.66 12.41
C SER A 68 2.56 -4.35 12.44
N MET A 69 2.43 -5.49 11.77
CA MET A 69 1.21 -6.30 11.77
C MET A 69 0.85 -6.82 13.17
N VAL A 70 1.83 -7.31 13.93
CA VAL A 70 1.64 -7.83 15.29
C VAL A 70 1.20 -6.71 16.22
N ILE A 71 1.83 -5.53 16.17
CA ILE A 71 1.45 -4.36 16.97
C ILE A 71 0.00 -3.97 16.67
N ALA A 72 -0.38 -3.86 15.40
CA ALA A 72 -1.73 -3.47 15.01
C ALA A 72 -2.80 -4.45 15.55
N VAL A 73 -2.55 -5.76 15.44
CA VAL A 73 -3.46 -6.77 15.97
C VAL A 73 -3.48 -6.75 17.50
N SER A 74 -2.33 -6.63 18.15
CA SER A 74 -2.24 -6.60 19.62
C SER A 74 -2.95 -5.38 20.23
N LEU A 75 -2.82 -4.21 19.62
CA LEU A 75 -3.51 -2.98 20.05
C LEU A 75 -5.04 -3.12 19.98
N GLU A 76 -5.57 -3.77 18.95
CA GLU A 76 -7.02 -4.01 18.81
C GLU A 76 -7.57 -4.88 19.95
N HIS A 77 -6.76 -5.82 20.46
CA HIS A 77 -7.19 -6.76 21.51
C HIS A 77 -6.76 -6.35 22.92
N ASP A 78 -6.08 -5.20 23.09
CA ASP A 78 -5.51 -4.75 24.36
C ASP A 78 -4.60 -5.81 25.01
N ILE A 79 -3.70 -6.39 24.20
CA ILE A 79 -2.74 -7.43 24.61
C ILE A 79 -1.31 -6.99 24.32
N ILE A 80 -0.34 -7.74 24.86
CA ILE A 80 1.08 -7.53 24.59
C ILE A 80 1.35 -7.83 23.11
N ASP A 81 2.19 -7.02 22.49
CA ASP A 81 2.79 -7.17 21.15
C ASP A 81 3.84 -8.30 21.14
N ASP A 82 3.42 -9.51 21.48
CA ASP A 82 4.27 -10.70 21.44
C ASP A 82 3.77 -11.65 20.35
N VAL A 83 4.55 -11.72 19.27
CA VAL A 83 4.30 -12.59 18.13
C VAL A 83 4.04 -14.03 18.59
N GLU A 84 4.75 -14.55 19.58
CA GLU A 84 4.64 -15.94 20.06
C GLU A 84 3.27 -16.24 20.69
N THR A 85 2.63 -15.23 21.28
CA THR A 85 1.36 -15.38 22.00
C THR A 85 0.13 -15.09 21.14
N LEU A 86 0.32 -14.32 20.06
CA LEU A 86 -0.76 -13.98 19.12
C LEU A 86 -1.31 -15.25 18.45
N THR A 87 -2.62 -15.26 18.16
CA THR A 87 -3.28 -16.40 17.48
C THR A 87 -3.92 -16.00 16.15
N PRO A 88 -4.11 -16.95 15.22
CA PRO A 88 -4.84 -16.70 13.97
C PRO A 88 -6.27 -16.20 14.17
N GLU A 89 -6.93 -16.59 15.26
CA GLU A 89 -8.27 -16.13 15.61
C GLU A 89 -8.28 -14.64 15.96
N GLN A 90 -7.22 -14.13 16.58
CA GLN A 90 -7.06 -12.71 16.88
C GLN A 90 -6.82 -11.90 15.61
N VAL A 91 -5.99 -12.39 14.69
CA VAL A 91 -5.82 -11.80 13.35
C VAL A 91 -7.16 -11.76 12.61
N SER A 92 -7.88 -12.89 12.58
CA SER A 92 -9.20 -12.96 11.93
C SER A 92 -10.27 -12.10 12.63
N ALA A 93 -10.14 -11.87 13.93
CA ALA A 93 -11.02 -10.98 14.68
C ALA A 93 -10.72 -9.51 14.39
N TYR A 94 -9.43 -9.15 14.30
CA TYR A 94 -8.97 -7.82 13.88
C TYR A 94 -9.56 -7.46 12.51
N THR A 95 -9.35 -8.29 11.49
CA THR A 95 -9.85 -8.03 10.13
C THR A 95 -11.37 -7.79 10.12
N ARG A 96 -12.13 -8.63 10.82
CA ARG A 96 -13.59 -8.48 10.92
C ARG A 96 -13.99 -7.18 11.63
N ALA A 97 -13.26 -6.79 12.67
CA ALA A 97 -13.54 -5.58 13.43
C ALA A 97 -13.29 -4.32 12.57
N VAL A 98 -12.15 -4.23 11.89
CA VAL A 98 -11.80 -3.12 11.00
C VAL A 98 -12.81 -2.99 9.87
N LEU A 99 -13.11 -4.08 9.15
CA LEU A 99 -14.10 -4.07 8.07
C LEU A 99 -15.50 -3.70 8.57
N GLN A 100 -15.89 -4.16 9.77
CA GLN A 100 -17.17 -3.80 10.37
C GLN A 100 -17.22 -2.31 10.72
N ARG A 101 -16.14 -1.74 11.28
CA ARG A 101 -16.04 -0.31 11.59
C ARG A 101 -16.15 0.53 10.32
N TYR A 102 -15.41 0.18 9.28
CA TYR A 102 -15.50 0.84 7.97
C TYR A 102 -16.92 0.82 7.41
N ARG A 103 -17.56 -0.36 7.33
CA ARG A 103 -18.95 -0.51 6.84
C ARG A 103 -19.94 0.30 7.68
N THR A 104 -19.75 0.34 8.99
CA THR A 104 -20.61 1.11 9.91
C THR A 104 -20.42 2.61 9.71
N ALA A 105 -19.19 3.08 9.56
CA ALA A 105 -18.87 4.49 9.36
C ALA A 105 -19.34 5.01 7.98
N ARG A 106 -19.16 4.21 6.92
CA ARG A 106 -19.66 4.53 5.58
C ARG A 106 -21.18 4.53 5.51
N GLY A 107 -21.83 3.61 6.23
CA GLY A 107 -23.29 3.50 6.24
C GLY A 107 -23.85 3.22 4.84
N ALA A 108 -24.72 4.12 4.36
CA ALA A 108 -25.36 4.00 3.05
C ALA A 108 -24.67 4.83 1.93
N ALA A 109 -23.61 5.59 2.26
CA ALA A 109 -22.88 6.39 1.29
C ALA A 109 -22.12 5.50 0.29
N SER A 110 -21.87 5.97 -0.93
CA SER A 110 -20.91 5.31 -1.84
C SER A 110 -19.49 5.36 -1.26
N ALA A 111 -18.57 4.58 -1.83
CA ALA A 111 -17.17 4.71 -1.42
C ALA A 111 -16.61 6.06 -1.90
N GLU A 112 -17.05 6.55 -3.05
CA GLU A 112 -16.71 7.89 -3.54
C GLU A 112 -17.11 8.99 -2.53
N GLU A 113 -18.37 8.99 -2.05
CA GLU A 113 -18.88 9.99 -1.11
C GLU A 113 -18.16 9.95 0.25
N TYR A 114 -18.01 8.76 0.83
CA TYR A 114 -17.36 8.60 2.13
C TYR A 114 -15.86 8.89 2.04
N GLY A 115 -15.20 8.32 1.03
CA GLY A 115 -13.77 8.49 0.80
C GLY A 115 -13.38 9.94 0.54
N SER A 116 -14.16 10.69 -0.24
CA SER A 116 -13.92 12.13 -0.47
C SER A 116 -13.85 12.92 0.85
N VAL A 117 -14.74 12.61 1.80
CA VAL A 117 -14.75 13.26 3.12
C VAL A 117 -13.52 12.86 3.93
N THR A 118 -13.16 11.59 3.94
CA THR A 118 -11.98 11.08 4.66
C THR A 118 -10.68 11.62 4.07
N ILE A 119 -10.54 11.68 2.75
CA ILE A 119 -9.38 12.27 2.06
C ILE A 119 -9.23 13.74 2.45
N ALA A 120 -10.32 14.52 2.41
CA ALA A 120 -10.27 15.91 2.81
C ALA A 120 -9.92 16.10 4.30
N GLN A 121 -10.32 15.16 5.18
CA GLN A 121 -9.92 15.16 6.59
C GLN A 121 -8.44 14.83 6.76
N GLN A 122 -7.94 13.81 6.04
CA GLN A 122 -6.55 13.43 6.08
C GLN A 122 -5.65 14.53 5.53
N LEU A 123 -6.04 15.16 4.41
CA LEU A 123 -5.31 16.30 3.85
C LEU A 123 -5.20 17.43 4.87
N ARG A 124 -6.29 17.80 5.56
CA ARG A 124 -6.23 18.81 6.63
C ARG A 124 -5.33 18.41 7.79
N ARG A 125 -5.20 17.11 8.09
CA ARG A 125 -4.29 16.62 9.13
C ARG A 125 -2.85 16.77 8.68
N VAL A 126 -2.51 16.22 7.52
CA VAL A 126 -1.16 16.27 6.92
C VAL A 126 -0.68 17.71 6.77
N VAL A 127 -1.56 18.59 6.33
CA VAL A 127 -1.23 19.97 6.02
C VAL A 127 -1.36 20.89 7.26
N GLY A 128 -2.19 20.50 8.24
CA GLY A 128 -2.46 21.24 9.47
C GLY A 128 -1.61 20.84 10.68
N ASP A 129 -0.93 19.70 10.66
CA ASP A 129 0.04 19.30 11.70
C ASP A 129 1.28 20.23 11.75
N GLY A 130 1.32 21.28 10.91
CA GLY A 130 2.19 22.46 11.08
C GLY A 130 1.68 23.52 12.07
N GLU A 131 0.54 23.35 12.74
CA GLU A 131 0.02 24.35 13.70
C GLU A 131 0.69 24.34 15.10
N ASP A 132 1.68 23.46 15.35
CA ASP A 132 2.51 23.46 16.56
C ASP A 132 3.95 23.96 16.34
N THR A 133 4.32 24.37 15.12
CA THR A 133 5.47 25.24 14.90
C THR A 133 5.00 26.68 15.10
N SER A 134 5.68 27.41 15.98
CA SER A 134 5.36 28.81 16.25
C SER A 134 5.15 29.60 14.96
N GLU A 135 4.02 30.30 14.82
CA GLU A 135 3.63 31.22 13.72
C GLU A 135 4.66 32.33 13.37
N ASP A 136 5.88 32.28 13.89
CA ASP A 136 6.92 33.29 13.84
C ASP A 136 8.20 32.86 13.10
N ASP A 137 8.28 31.66 12.49
CA ASP A 137 9.42 31.30 11.63
C ASP A 137 9.08 31.51 10.15
N PRO A 138 9.58 32.59 9.50
CA PRO A 138 9.29 32.89 8.10
C PRO A 138 9.92 31.89 7.11
N ASP A 139 10.75 30.96 7.58
CA ASP A 139 11.33 29.88 6.80
C ASP A 139 10.57 28.54 6.95
N ASP A 140 9.43 28.51 7.67
CA ASP A 140 8.61 27.30 7.80
C ASP A 140 7.78 27.04 6.53
N PHE A 141 7.83 25.80 6.04
CA PHE A 141 7.27 25.44 4.74
C PHE A 141 5.76 25.17 4.87
N ASN A 142 4.94 26.09 4.35
CA ASN A 142 3.49 26.00 4.46
C ASN A 142 2.89 25.06 3.41
N LEU A 143 2.54 23.84 3.84
CA LEU A 143 1.92 22.83 2.97
C LEU A 143 0.53 23.25 2.43
N ASN A 144 -0.23 24.12 3.12
CA ASN A 144 -1.52 24.61 2.61
C ASN A 144 -1.29 25.54 1.42
N GLU A 145 -0.32 26.44 1.57
CA GLU A 145 0.07 27.37 0.49
C GLU A 145 0.60 26.60 -0.72
N LEU A 146 1.41 25.55 -0.50
CA LEU A 146 1.89 24.65 -1.57
C LEU A 146 0.73 24.04 -2.37
N VAL A 147 -0.25 23.45 -1.69
CA VAL A 147 -1.40 22.81 -2.35
C VAL A 147 -2.25 23.86 -3.07
N ASP A 148 -2.50 25.01 -2.45
CA ASP A 148 -3.28 26.10 -3.06
C ASP A 148 -2.59 26.70 -4.29
N GLU A 149 -1.26 26.88 -4.24
CA GLU A 149 -0.43 27.36 -5.35
C GLU A 149 -0.46 26.37 -6.51
N PHE A 150 -0.20 25.08 -6.23
CA PHE A 150 -0.22 24.02 -7.24
C PHE A 150 -1.60 23.89 -7.90
N MET A 151 -2.68 23.91 -7.12
CA MET A 151 -4.04 23.82 -7.65
C MET A 151 -4.45 25.07 -8.45
N SER A 152 -3.85 26.22 -8.17
CA SER A 152 -4.06 27.47 -8.91
C SER A 152 -3.17 27.63 -10.13
N SER A 153 -2.14 26.78 -10.29
CA SER A 153 -1.20 26.86 -11.41
C SER A 153 -1.83 26.40 -12.74
N ASP A 154 -1.32 26.96 -13.85
CA ASP A 154 -1.70 26.56 -15.22
C ASP A 154 -1.03 25.24 -15.67
N PHE A 155 -0.24 24.59 -14.81
CA PHE A 155 0.43 23.32 -15.10
C PHE A 155 -0.59 22.23 -15.42
N LEU A 156 -0.27 21.41 -16.44
CA LEU A 156 -0.96 20.17 -16.80
C LEU A 156 0.08 19.16 -17.30
N PRO A 157 -0.02 17.86 -16.93
CA PRO A 157 0.91 16.83 -17.41
C PRO A 157 0.82 16.65 -18.94
N ASP A 158 1.95 16.26 -19.55
CA ASP A 158 2.06 15.98 -20.97
C ASP A 158 1.31 14.69 -21.38
N GLU A 159 0.88 14.59 -22.64
CA GLU A 159 0.15 13.42 -23.17
C GLU A 159 1.05 12.24 -23.59
N GLU A 160 2.26 12.11 -23.04
CA GLU A 160 3.17 11.03 -23.40
C GLU A 160 2.80 9.71 -22.68
N SER A 161 2.09 8.84 -23.40
CA SER A 161 1.74 7.51 -22.90
C SER A 161 2.89 6.52 -23.08
N GLU A 162 3.38 5.94 -21.98
CA GLU A 162 4.13 4.69 -22.03
C GLU A 162 3.16 3.51 -21.86
N ALA A 163 2.79 2.88 -22.97
CA ALA A 163 1.79 1.81 -23.04
C ALA A 163 2.34 0.42 -22.64
N ASP A 164 3.29 0.36 -21.71
CA ASP A 164 3.83 -0.90 -21.23
C ASP A 164 2.95 -1.50 -20.12
N ALA A 165 3.02 -2.83 -19.99
CA ALA A 165 2.35 -3.51 -18.90
C ALA A 165 3.02 -3.11 -17.58
N PRO A 166 2.26 -2.76 -16.52
CA PRO A 166 2.85 -2.35 -15.25
C PRO A 166 3.69 -3.50 -14.68
N THR A 167 4.84 -3.16 -14.10
CA THR A 167 5.67 -4.10 -13.36
C THR A 167 6.00 -3.45 -12.02
N LEU A 168 5.54 -4.08 -10.94
CA LEU A 168 5.68 -3.55 -9.59
C LEU A 168 7.15 -3.37 -9.21
N SER A 169 7.47 -2.19 -8.66
CA SER A 169 8.82 -1.82 -8.22
C SER A 169 9.37 -2.79 -7.19
N ALA A 170 8.52 -3.32 -6.30
CA ALA A 170 8.83 -4.38 -5.35
C ALA A 170 9.45 -5.60 -6.02
N LEU A 171 8.90 -6.02 -7.17
CA LEU A 171 9.39 -7.18 -7.91
C LEU A 171 10.69 -6.87 -8.64
N LEU A 172 10.82 -5.68 -9.22
CA LEU A 172 12.07 -5.26 -9.88
C LEU A 172 13.22 -5.16 -8.87
N ARG A 173 12.95 -4.59 -7.70
CA ARG A 173 13.91 -4.52 -6.59
C ARG A 173 14.29 -5.92 -6.10
N TYR A 174 13.31 -6.80 -5.94
CA TYR A 174 13.55 -8.18 -5.53
C TYR A 174 14.34 -9.01 -6.56
N GLU A 175 14.10 -8.78 -7.86
CA GLU A 175 14.86 -9.41 -8.94
C GLU A 175 16.34 -8.99 -8.92
N LEU A 176 16.61 -7.72 -8.60
CA LEU A 176 17.95 -7.12 -8.66
C LEU A 176 18.74 -7.15 -7.35
N ALA A 177 18.08 -7.37 -6.21
CA ALA A 177 18.74 -7.33 -4.90
C ALA A 177 19.63 -8.56 -4.64
N ASP A 178 20.65 -8.39 -3.79
CA ASP A 178 21.49 -9.48 -3.32
C ASP A 178 20.77 -10.31 -2.23
N GLU A 179 20.98 -11.64 -2.20
CA GLU A 179 20.29 -12.56 -1.27
C GLU A 179 20.40 -12.18 0.22
N GLU A 180 21.47 -11.49 0.63
CA GLU A 180 21.74 -11.15 2.03
C GLU A 180 20.93 -9.94 2.54
N ASP A 181 20.39 -9.12 1.64
CA ASP A 181 19.66 -7.87 1.96
C ASP A 181 18.13 -8.00 1.72
N GLN A 182 17.64 -9.20 1.41
CA GLN A 182 16.24 -9.44 1.01
C GLN A 182 15.35 -9.98 2.13
N GLY A 183 14.10 -9.53 2.13
CA GLY A 183 13.00 -10.24 2.77
C GLY A 183 12.57 -11.49 1.99
N GLU A 184 11.46 -12.10 2.39
CA GLU A 184 10.85 -13.22 1.67
C GLU A 184 9.67 -12.73 0.82
N MET A 185 9.82 -12.72 -0.50
CA MET A 185 8.74 -12.34 -1.42
C MET A 185 7.68 -13.45 -1.51
N LEU A 186 6.48 -13.17 -1.00
CA LEU A 186 5.32 -14.05 -1.00
C LEU A 186 4.28 -13.52 -1.99
N LEU A 187 3.70 -14.42 -2.79
CA LEU A 187 2.47 -14.15 -3.54
C LEU A 187 1.30 -14.79 -2.80
N LEU A 188 0.64 -13.97 -1.98
CA LEU A 188 -0.46 -14.34 -1.09
C LEU A 188 -1.79 -14.44 -1.84
N GLN A 189 -2.68 -15.31 -1.39
CA GLN A 189 -4.09 -15.38 -1.79
C GLN A 189 -4.95 -14.89 -0.62
N ILE A 190 -5.23 -13.58 -0.59
CA ILE A 190 -5.95 -12.93 0.49
C ILE A 190 -7.44 -13.29 0.41
N PRO A 191 -8.07 -13.81 1.48
CA PRO A 191 -9.43 -14.36 1.43
C PRO A 191 -10.50 -13.26 1.48
N THR A 192 -10.58 -12.47 0.40
CA THR A 192 -11.56 -11.42 0.13
C THR A 192 -11.97 -11.43 -1.34
N ASP A 193 -13.22 -11.06 -1.61
CA ASP A 193 -13.73 -10.80 -2.98
C ASP A 193 -13.49 -9.34 -3.41
N ASP A 194 -13.16 -8.45 -2.47
CA ASP A 194 -12.93 -7.03 -2.70
C ASP A 194 -11.45 -6.69 -2.46
N PRO A 195 -10.67 -6.33 -3.50
CA PRO A 195 -9.28 -5.95 -3.33
C PRO A 195 -9.10 -4.70 -2.47
N ALA A 196 -10.10 -3.83 -2.36
CA ALA A 196 -10.02 -2.66 -1.50
C ALA A 196 -10.05 -3.02 0.00
N ASP A 197 -10.39 -4.26 0.37
CA ASP A 197 -10.37 -4.72 1.76
C ASP A 197 -8.96 -5.14 2.23
N ILE A 198 -7.95 -5.22 1.35
CA ILE A 198 -6.59 -5.70 1.68
C ILE A 198 -5.97 -5.06 2.94
N PRO A 199 -6.07 -3.74 3.17
CA PRO A 199 -5.54 -3.11 4.40
C PRO A 199 -6.04 -3.72 5.72
N ALA A 200 -7.23 -4.34 5.74
CA ALA A 200 -7.74 -5.01 6.93
C ALA A 200 -7.16 -6.43 7.14
N TYR A 201 -6.67 -7.07 6.07
CA TYR A 201 -6.10 -8.42 6.10
C TYR A 201 -4.59 -8.43 6.37
N LEU A 202 -3.90 -7.36 5.95
CA LEU A 202 -2.47 -7.15 6.13
C LEU A 202 -2.29 -5.79 6.80
N PRO A 203 -2.53 -5.69 8.13
CA PRO A 203 -2.50 -4.41 8.80
C PRO A 203 -1.07 -3.85 8.85
N PHE A 204 -0.89 -2.71 8.21
CA PHE A 204 0.33 -1.91 8.29
C PHE A 204 -0.05 -0.43 8.38
N GLY A 205 0.92 0.43 8.67
CA GLY A 205 0.72 1.87 8.83
C GLY A 205 0.28 2.27 10.24
N GLY A 206 -0.17 3.53 10.39
CA GLY A 206 -0.41 4.16 11.69
C GLY A 206 0.85 4.73 12.35
N TRP A 207 1.90 4.97 11.56
CA TRP A 207 3.19 5.53 11.95
C TRP A 207 3.70 6.43 10.81
N ASN A 208 4.56 7.41 11.11
CA ASN A 208 5.15 8.38 10.14
C ASN A 208 4.18 8.86 9.05
N ASP A 209 3.01 9.35 9.48
CA ASP A 209 1.92 9.80 8.64
C ASP A 209 1.29 8.78 7.66
N CYS A 210 1.81 7.55 7.61
CA CYS A 210 1.16 6.41 6.99
C CYS A 210 -0.23 6.19 7.62
N PRO A 211 -1.32 6.28 6.85
CA PRO A 211 -2.66 6.15 7.39
C PRO A 211 -2.87 4.80 8.08
N ASN A 212 -3.69 4.77 9.13
CA ASN A 212 -4.11 3.52 9.75
C ASN A 212 -5.07 2.73 8.83
N ALA A 213 -5.33 1.47 9.18
CA ALA A 213 -6.13 0.56 8.34
C ALA A 213 -7.52 1.11 7.97
N GLU A 214 -8.24 1.76 8.90
CA GLU A 214 -9.56 2.34 8.60
C GLU A 214 -9.49 3.50 7.59
N THR A 215 -8.49 4.37 7.73
CA THR A 215 -8.26 5.45 6.75
C THR A 215 -7.81 4.86 5.42
N GLN A 216 -6.92 3.87 5.42
CA GLN A 216 -6.52 3.15 4.19
C GLN A 216 -7.72 2.50 3.50
N LEU A 217 -8.67 1.90 4.22
CA LEU A 217 -9.90 1.36 3.63
C LEU A 217 -10.75 2.44 2.96
N ALA A 218 -10.83 3.64 3.52
CA ALA A 218 -11.56 4.74 2.88
C ALA A 218 -10.92 5.14 1.54
N PHE A 219 -9.59 5.27 1.50
CA PHE A 219 -8.83 5.61 0.29
C PHE A 219 -8.90 4.49 -0.77
N THR A 220 -8.60 3.25 -0.38
CA THR A 220 -8.58 2.10 -1.29
C THR A 220 -9.94 1.84 -1.92
N HIS A 221 -11.04 1.93 -1.15
CA HIS A 221 -12.39 1.78 -1.70
C HIS A 221 -12.76 2.95 -2.63
N TYR A 222 -12.41 4.19 -2.28
CA TYR A 222 -12.63 5.37 -3.12
C TYR A 222 -11.89 5.24 -4.47
N TRP A 223 -10.60 4.91 -4.42
CA TRP A 223 -9.78 4.75 -5.63
C TRP A 223 -10.16 3.51 -6.44
N ARG A 224 -10.63 2.45 -5.81
CA ARG A 224 -11.19 1.28 -6.49
C ARG A 224 -12.45 1.66 -7.28
N GLU A 225 -13.36 2.42 -6.68
CA GLU A 225 -14.58 2.90 -7.34
C GLU A 225 -14.24 3.82 -8.53
N LYS A 226 -13.38 4.82 -8.32
CA LYS A 226 -13.06 5.83 -9.33
C LYS A 226 -12.13 5.30 -10.43
N TYR A 227 -10.98 4.73 -10.04
CA TYR A 227 -9.87 4.41 -10.94
C TYR A 227 -9.64 2.90 -11.11
N GLY A 228 -10.35 2.07 -10.36
CA GLY A 228 -10.11 0.62 -10.37
C GLY A 228 -8.75 0.28 -9.78
N ALA A 229 -8.25 1.11 -8.84
CA ALA A 229 -7.00 0.87 -8.14
C ALA A 229 -7.10 -0.40 -7.28
N ILE A 230 -6.01 -1.17 -7.24
CA ILE A 230 -5.88 -2.46 -6.56
C ILE A 230 -4.58 -2.44 -5.77
N PRO A 231 -4.61 -2.49 -4.43
CA PRO A 231 -3.40 -2.78 -3.66
C PRO A 231 -2.80 -4.10 -4.15
N ALA A 232 -1.54 -4.10 -4.56
CA ALA A 232 -0.94 -5.23 -5.28
C ALA A 232 0.37 -5.72 -4.68
N ALA A 233 1.16 -4.84 -4.05
CA ALA A 233 2.35 -5.22 -3.32
C ALA A 233 2.57 -4.38 -2.07
N LEU A 234 3.13 -5.00 -1.03
CA LEU A 234 3.76 -4.36 0.11
C LEU A 234 5.22 -4.82 0.16
N ASP A 235 6.15 -3.91 -0.12
CA ASP A 235 7.59 -4.17 -0.04
C ASP A 235 8.13 -3.67 1.30
N GLY A 236 8.49 -4.60 2.19
CA GLY A 236 8.85 -4.26 3.56
C GLY A 236 7.64 -3.70 4.32
N ALA A 237 7.88 -2.73 5.19
CA ALA A 237 6.82 -2.07 5.96
C ALA A 237 6.36 -0.75 5.33
N ASP A 238 7.16 -0.19 4.43
CA ASP A 238 7.17 1.22 4.05
C ASP A 238 6.78 1.47 2.59
N CYS A 239 6.72 0.46 1.73
CA CYS A 239 6.40 0.64 0.31
C CYS A 239 5.08 -0.04 -0.06
N LEU A 240 4.02 0.72 -0.37
CA LEU A 240 2.75 0.16 -0.89
C LEU A 240 2.61 0.48 -2.38
N GLU A 241 2.23 -0.52 -3.18
CA GLU A 241 2.00 -0.35 -4.61
C GLU A 241 0.60 -0.76 -5.05
N PHE A 242 0.11 -0.09 -6.09
CA PHE A 242 -1.19 -0.33 -6.69
C PHE A 242 -1.07 -0.65 -8.17
N LEU A 243 -1.94 -1.54 -8.65
CA LEU A 243 -2.28 -1.67 -10.07
C LEU A 243 -3.55 -0.87 -10.36
N VAL A 244 -3.59 -0.19 -11.51
CA VAL A 244 -4.70 0.69 -11.89
C VAL A 244 -5.37 0.19 -13.16
N GLU A 245 -6.64 -0.21 -13.06
CA GLU A 245 -7.41 -0.75 -14.18
C GLU A 245 -7.92 0.34 -15.13
N ARG A 246 -8.21 1.54 -14.60
CA ARG A 246 -8.69 2.71 -15.36
C ARG A 246 -7.76 3.91 -15.09
N PRO A 247 -6.62 3.98 -15.80
CA PRO A 247 -5.68 5.09 -15.66
C PRO A 247 -6.33 6.45 -15.87
N VAL A 248 -5.86 7.46 -15.15
CA VAL A 248 -6.39 8.82 -15.22
C VAL A 248 -5.86 9.49 -16.49
N THR A 249 -6.75 9.71 -17.46
CA THR A 249 -6.38 10.33 -18.74
C THR A 249 -6.66 11.84 -18.77
N ASP A 250 -7.53 12.34 -17.90
CA ASP A 250 -7.84 13.76 -17.81
C ASP A 250 -6.77 14.50 -16.98
N PRO A 251 -6.07 15.50 -17.55
CA PRO A 251 -4.99 16.20 -16.84
C PRO A 251 -5.44 16.91 -15.56
N ILE A 252 -6.67 17.43 -15.51
CA ILE A 252 -7.22 18.10 -14.31
C ILE A 252 -7.54 17.06 -13.22
N GLU A 253 -8.11 15.93 -13.60
CA GLU A 253 -8.32 14.80 -12.69
C GLU A 253 -6.98 14.27 -12.14
N ALA A 254 -5.92 14.24 -12.96
CA ALA A 254 -4.58 13.84 -12.50
C ALA A 254 -4.03 14.80 -11.43
N LYS A 255 -4.17 16.12 -11.59
CA LYS A 255 -3.81 17.10 -10.55
C LYS A 255 -4.58 16.85 -9.24
N ASN A 256 -5.89 16.63 -9.33
CA ASN A 256 -6.70 16.35 -8.16
C ASN A 256 -6.23 15.06 -7.47
N LEU A 257 -5.96 14.00 -8.24
CA LEU A 257 -5.45 12.74 -7.71
C LEU A 257 -4.05 12.89 -7.10
N ALA A 258 -3.17 13.76 -7.62
CA ALA A 258 -1.88 14.04 -6.99
C ALA A 258 -2.06 14.63 -5.57
N VAL A 259 -3.03 15.53 -5.36
CA VAL A 259 -3.36 16.04 -4.03
C VAL A 259 -3.98 14.95 -3.14
N GLU A 260 -4.82 14.07 -3.69
CA GLU A 260 -5.34 12.90 -2.95
C GLU A 260 -4.19 11.96 -2.53
N GLN A 261 -3.24 11.67 -3.41
CA GLN A 261 -2.08 10.83 -3.11
C GLN A 261 -1.12 11.49 -2.12
N PHE A 262 -0.95 12.81 -2.19
CA PHE A 262 -0.22 13.58 -1.18
C PHE A 262 -0.90 13.49 0.20
N ALA A 263 -2.22 13.54 0.27
CA ALA A 263 -2.95 13.31 1.53
C ALA A 263 -2.75 11.89 2.08
N PHE A 264 -2.58 10.90 1.20
CA PHE A 264 -2.33 9.52 1.59
C PHE A 264 -0.89 9.28 2.04
N CYS A 265 0.06 9.93 1.38
CA CYS A 265 1.49 9.78 1.58
C CYS A 265 2.17 11.13 1.31
N SER A 266 2.46 11.85 2.39
CA SER A 266 3.02 13.21 2.34
C SER A 266 4.46 13.25 1.88
N ASP A 267 5.19 12.13 1.98
CA ASP A 267 6.58 12.02 1.53
C ASP A 267 6.71 11.97 0.00
N LEU A 268 5.63 11.68 -0.73
CA LEU A 268 5.68 11.54 -2.18
C LEU A 268 6.35 12.73 -2.89
N PRO A 269 5.85 13.99 -2.77
CA PRO A 269 6.42 15.12 -3.51
C PRO A 269 7.76 15.64 -2.94
N PHE A 270 8.32 15.04 -1.89
CA PHE A 270 9.54 15.53 -1.24
C PHE A 270 10.67 14.52 -1.20
N GLN A 271 10.35 13.23 -1.16
CA GLN A 271 11.32 12.14 -0.98
C GLN A 271 11.29 11.13 -2.13
N VAL A 272 10.13 10.96 -2.78
CA VAL A 272 9.97 10.02 -3.91
C VAL A 272 10.06 10.75 -5.24
N PHE A 273 9.38 11.89 -5.33
CA PHE A 273 9.33 12.79 -6.48
C PHE A 273 9.96 14.14 -6.10
N GLU A 274 10.29 14.94 -7.11
CA GLU A 274 10.85 16.28 -6.93
C GLU A 274 9.83 17.29 -6.41
N ASP A 275 8.56 17.16 -6.84
CA ASP A 275 7.44 18.01 -6.44
C ASP A 275 6.08 17.38 -6.80
N VAL A 276 4.99 18.13 -6.59
CA VAL A 276 3.62 17.71 -6.92
C VAL A 276 3.36 17.68 -8.44
N GLU A 277 4.10 18.45 -9.25
CA GLU A 277 3.99 18.44 -10.72
C GLU A 277 4.54 17.12 -11.27
N GLN A 278 5.74 16.70 -10.85
CA GLN A 278 6.33 15.42 -11.23
C GLN A 278 5.49 14.23 -10.75
N LEU A 279 4.92 14.29 -9.53
CA LEU A 279 3.95 13.30 -9.08
C LEU A 279 2.73 13.23 -10.01
N THR A 280 2.23 14.38 -10.49
CA THR A 280 1.10 14.45 -11.41
C THR A 280 1.43 13.84 -12.78
N GLU A 281 2.63 14.09 -13.31
CA GLU A 281 3.13 13.46 -14.53
C GLU A 281 3.19 11.94 -14.37
N PHE A 282 3.74 11.45 -13.24
CA PHE A 282 3.78 10.02 -12.94
C PHE A 282 2.39 9.39 -12.83
N ILE A 283 1.41 10.10 -12.28
CA ILE A 283 0.03 9.60 -12.14
C ILE A 283 -0.70 9.56 -13.48
N HIS A 284 -0.48 10.56 -14.33
CA HIS A 284 -1.21 10.72 -15.59
C HIS A 284 -0.97 9.52 -16.51
N GLN A 285 -2.06 8.86 -16.91
CA GLN A 285 -2.07 7.66 -17.74
C GLN A 285 -1.34 6.43 -17.16
N SER A 286 -0.83 6.51 -15.94
CA SER A 286 -0.12 5.39 -15.33
C SER A 286 -1.04 4.27 -14.89
N ARG A 287 -0.54 3.04 -15.08
CA ARG A 287 -1.18 1.79 -14.69
C ARG A 287 -0.68 1.27 -13.34
N GLN A 288 0.23 1.99 -12.70
CA GLN A 288 0.80 1.65 -11.40
C GLN A 288 0.98 2.89 -10.52
N TRP A 289 0.71 2.74 -9.23
CA TRP A 289 1.08 3.77 -8.24
C TRP A 289 2.01 3.19 -7.20
N TYR A 290 2.87 4.04 -6.67
CA TYR A 290 3.91 3.69 -5.70
C TYR A 290 3.85 4.70 -4.55
N PHE A 291 3.89 4.20 -3.33
CA PHE A 291 3.86 4.99 -2.10
C PHE A 291 5.00 4.54 -1.20
N TRP A 292 5.71 5.50 -0.59
CA TRP A 292 6.80 5.23 0.35
C TRP A 292 6.73 6.18 1.54
N TRP A 293 6.90 5.66 2.75
CA TRP A 293 6.96 6.43 4.00
C TRP A 293 8.33 6.25 4.68
N ASP A 294 8.94 7.32 5.19
CA ASP A 294 10.19 7.25 5.98
C ASP A 294 9.99 6.59 7.35
#